data_AF-X1NEX5-F1
#
_entry.id   AF-X1NEX5-F1
#
_cell.length_a   1.000
_cell.length_b   1.000
_cell.length_c   1.000
_cell.angle_alpha   90.00
_cell.angle_beta   90.00
_cell.angle_gamma   90.00
#
_symmetry.space_group_name_H-M   'P 1'
#
loop_
_entity.id
_entity.type
_entity.pdbx_description
1 polymer ?
#
loop_
_entity_poly.entity_id
_entity_poly.type
_entity_poly.pdbx_seq_one_letter_code
_entity_poly.pdbx_strand_id
1 'polypeptide(L)'
;MEHGQHIAGLDEVDLYTIDFGRYLWDEQLAFDPLRHDNPELKITFDQDVADTSCIVNEVEIWTDIFDEKVVNPLGFLLATEHYAYTVPIGGGFEEISLPADRPIRQILVRAHQDGKVPYGVIDQVRLDEGTIDRIPFDYTSIEDYYRRMKAVWPQVRTPFAAGLNVAATVYYIPQSDFWANINLIAVAQTNEFFETTADMQGGKVSLQAAAAAQAVGEARGYLPWSVFQFPMGKPD
;
A
#
# COMPACT_ATOMS: atom_id res chain seq x y z
N MET A 1 4.02 2.53 -7.75
CA MET A 1 4.77 2.82 -6.53
C MET A 1 6.12 2.15 -6.68
N GLU A 2 7.11 2.95 -7.03
CA GLU A 2 8.51 2.52 -7.12
C GLU A 2 9.13 2.87 -5.76
N HIS A 3 9.82 1.92 -5.14
CA HIS A 3 10.42 2.12 -3.82
C HIS A 3 11.90 2.37 -3.98
N GLY A 4 12.36 3.38 -3.22
CA GLY A 4 13.65 4.01 -3.35
C GLY A 4 14.83 3.08 -3.53
N GLN A 5 15.82 3.62 -4.23
CA GLN A 5 17.14 3.02 -4.31
C GLN A 5 17.81 3.15 -2.94
N HIS A 6 17.71 2.13 -2.08
CA HIS A 6 18.33 2.14 -0.75
C HIS A 6 19.83 1.81 -0.82
N ILE A 7 20.57 2.58 -1.61
CA ILE A 7 22.00 2.39 -1.83
C ILE A 7 22.76 3.58 -1.25
N ALA A 8 23.74 3.28 -0.40
CA ALA A 8 24.59 4.31 0.19
C ALA A 8 25.28 5.19 -0.88
N GLY A 9 25.18 6.50 -0.71
CA GLY A 9 25.79 7.49 -1.60
C GLY A 9 24.96 7.87 -2.83
N LEU A 10 23.68 7.49 -2.87
CA LEU A 10 22.70 7.91 -3.86
C LEU A 10 21.50 8.58 -3.20
N ASP A 11 20.74 9.33 -3.99
CA ASP A 11 19.52 9.97 -3.54
C ASP A 11 18.42 8.92 -3.35
N GLU A 12 17.73 8.99 -2.21
CA GLU A 12 16.56 8.17 -1.94
C GLU A 12 15.30 8.90 -2.43
N VAL A 13 14.61 8.27 -3.38
CA VAL A 13 13.43 8.85 -4.04
C VAL A 13 12.27 7.88 -3.91
N ASP A 14 11.16 8.35 -3.34
CA ASP A 14 9.90 7.61 -3.30
C ASP A 14 8.86 8.31 -4.16
N LEU A 15 8.16 7.54 -4.99
CA LEU A 15 7.12 8.04 -5.88
C LEU A 15 5.73 7.52 -5.47
N TYR A 16 4.86 8.47 -5.11
CA TYR A 16 3.45 8.23 -4.79
C TYR A 16 2.55 8.84 -5.86
N THR A 17 1.61 8.05 -6.35
CA THR A 17 0.66 8.47 -7.39
C THR A 17 -0.74 8.57 -6.80
N ILE A 18 -1.48 9.64 -7.14
CA ILE A 18 -2.88 9.83 -6.75
C ILE A 18 -3.71 9.91 -8.03
N ASP A 19 -4.51 8.88 -8.26
CA ASP A 19 -5.46 8.88 -9.37
C ASP A 19 -6.81 9.42 -8.90
N PHE A 20 -7.27 10.51 -9.54
CA PHE A 20 -8.61 11.03 -9.32
C PHE A 20 -9.69 10.24 -10.09
N GLY A 21 -9.29 9.41 -11.05
CA GLY A 21 -10.15 8.61 -11.90
C GLY A 21 -9.97 7.11 -11.72
N ARG A 22 -10.58 6.31 -12.59
CA ARG A 22 -10.35 4.85 -12.62
C ARG A 22 -8.96 4.50 -13.13
N TYR A 23 -8.39 5.36 -13.96
CA TYR A 23 -7.08 5.25 -14.58
C TYR A 23 -6.63 6.64 -15.04
N LEU A 24 -5.33 6.78 -15.35
CA LEU A 24 -4.78 8.00 -15.93
C LEU A 24 -5.50 8.36 -17.24
N TRP A 25 -5.95 9.61 -17.37
CA TRP A 25 -6.75 10.12 -18.49
C TRP A 25 -8.23 9.68 -18.53
N ASP A 26 -8.83 9.30 -17.41
CA ASP A 26 -10.28 9.06 -17.32
C ASP A 26 -11.11 10.34 -17.49
N GLU A 27 -11.64 10.58 -18.69
CA GLU A 27 -12.40 11.79 -19.04
C GLU A 27 -13.73 11.92 -18.29
N GLN A 28 -14.27 10.83 -17.76
CA GLN A 28 -15.54 10.84 -17.03
C GLN A 28 -15.36 11.13 -15.54
N LEU A 29 -14.27 10.63 -14.97
CA LEU A 29 -13.95 10.76 -13.55
C LEU A 29 -12.57 11.41 -13.41
N ALA A 30 -12.52 12.74 -13.49
CA ALA A 30 -11.30 13.52 -13.32
C ALA A 30 -11.57 14.71 -12.40
N PHE A 31 -10.52 15.15 -11.70
CA PHE A 31 -10.62 16.31 -10.82
C PHE A 31 -10.70 17.60 -11.64
N ASP A 32 -11.77 18.35 -11.44
CA ASP A 32 -11.99 19.66 -12.05
C ASP A 32 -11.80 20.74 -10.98
N PRO A 33 -10.63 21.39 -10.90
CA PRO A 33 -10.33 22.35 -9.83
C PRO A 33 -11.26 23.57 -9.85
N LEU A 34 -11.94 23.86 -10.97
CA LEU A 34 -12.88 24.98 -11.08
C LEU A 34 -14.22 24.73 -10.37
N ARG A 35 -14.50 23.48 -9.99
CA ARG A 35 -15.70 23.10 -9.22
C ARG A 35 -15.48 23.15 -7.71
N HIS A 36 -14.30 23.55 -7.27
CA HIS A 36 -13.90 23.59 -5.87
C HIS A 36 -13.41 24.98 -5.49
N ASP A 37 -13.83 25.44 -4.32
CA ASP A 37 -13.32 26.69 -3.76
C ASP A 37 -11.95 26.43 -3.12
N ASN A 38 -10.89 26.97 -3.72
CA ASN A 38 -9.51 26.89 -3.25
C ASN A 38 -9.04 25.43 -2.97
N PRO A 39 -8.87 24.60 -4.02
CA PRO A 39 -8.39 23.24 -3.85
C PRO A 39 -6.96 23.23 -3.33
N GLU A 40 -6.72 22.49 -2.24
CA GLU A 40 -5.41 22.40 -1.58
C GLU A 40 -4.94 20.94 -1.50
N LEU A 41 -3.65 20.71 -1.78
CA LEU A 41 -2.97 19.44 -1.48
C LEU A 41 -2.12 19.64 -0.24
N LYS A 42 -2.54 19.02 0.87
CA LYS A 42 -1.79 19.04 2.13
C LYS A 42 -0.95 17.77 2.23
N ILE A 43 0.38 17.94 2.26
CA ILE A 43 1.33 16.85 2.44
C ILE A 43 1.94 16.98 3.84
N THR A 44 1.92 15.89 4.59
CA THR A 44 2.60 15.77 5.89
C THR A 44 3.57 14.60 5.79
N PHE A 45 4.83 14.84 6.16
CA PHE A 45 5.85 13.80 6.25
C PHE A 45 6.55 13.91 7.59
N ASP A 46 7.07 12.78 8.07
CA ASP A 46 7.83 12.68 9.31
C ASP A 46 9.25 12.26 8.98
N GLN A 47 10.19 13.19 9.13
CA GLN A 47 11.60 12.94 8.83
C GLN A 47 12.24 11.99 9.83
N ASP A 48 11.81 12.00 11.09
CA ASP A 48 12.41 11.15 12.13
C ASP A 48 12.11 9.67 11.87
N VAL A 49 10.98 9.39 11.22
CA VAL A 49 10.59 8.04 10.79
C VAL A 49 11.27 7.62 9.48
N ALA A 50 11.67 8.57 8.64
CA ALA A 50 12.23 8.29 7.32
C ALA A 50 13.64 7.66 7.37
N ASP A 51 14.29 7.57 8.54
CA ASP A 51 15.62 6.96 8.78
C ASP A 51 16.67 7.25 7.68
N THR A 52 16.61 8.45 7.13
CA THR A 52 17.66 8.93 6.23
C THR A 52 18.50 9.88 7.06
N SER A 53 19.82 9.68 7.07
CA SER A 53 20.77 10.71 7.53
C SER A 53 20.79 11.94 6.58
N CYS A 54 19.68 12.18 5.89
CA CYS A 54 19.51 13.18 4.86
C CYS A 54 19.48 14.57 5.49
N ILE A 55 20.29 15.45 4.91
CA ILE A 55 20.46 16.83 5.35
C ILE A 55 19.40 17.73 4.68
N VAL A 56 18.86 17.32 3.53
CA VAL A 56 17.91 18.10 2.71
C VAL A 56 16.83 17.19 2.16
N ASN A 57 15.58 17.37 2.60
CA ASN A 57 14.43 16.70 2.02
C ASN A 57 13.74 17.61 1.01
N GLU A 58 13.36 17.06 -0.14
CA GLU A 58 12.66 17.76 -1.20
C GLU A 58 11.35 17.05 -1.51
N VAL A 59 10.32 17.80 -1.86
CA VAL A 59 9.03 17.28 -2.32
C VAL A 59 8.71 17.94 -3.63
N GLU A 60 8.51 17.14 -4.66
CA GLU A 60 8.09 17.60 -5.97
C GLU A 60 6.70 17.06 -6.28
N ILE A 61 5.83 17.92 -6.83
CA ILE A 61 4.46 17.55 -7.19
C ILE A 61 4.34 17.66 -8.70
N TRP A 62 4.12 16.51 -9.34
CA TRP A 62 3.87 16.43 -10.78
C TRP A 62 2.37 16.26 -10.99
N THR A 63 1.85 16.87 -12.04
CA THR A 63 0.42 16.79 -12.34
C THR A 63 0.21 16.58 -13.82
N ASP A 64 -0.46 15.49 -14.15
CA ASP A 64 -0.93 15.19 -15.49
C ASP A 64 -2.25 15.92 -15.74
N ILE A 65 -2.25 16.85 -16.71
CA ILE A 65 -3.41 17.67 -17.07
C ILE A 65 -3.87 17.39 -18.50
N PHE A 66 -5.17 17.50 -18.74
CA PHE A 66 -5.70 17.49 -20.10
C PHE A 66 -5.34 18.82 -20.77
N ASP A 67 -4.34 18.79 -21.65
CA ASP A 67 -3.99 19.92 -22.50
C ASP A 67 -4.74 19.86 -23.84
N GLU A 68 -5.13 21.02 -24.37
CA GLU A 68 -5.86 21.22 -25.64
C GLU A 68 -7.20 20.49 -25.82
N LYS A 69 -7.59 19.63 -24.87
CA LYS A 69 -8.85 18.87 -24.89
C LYS A 69 -9.76 19.32 -23.76
N VAL A 70 -10.91 19.88 -24.13
CA VAL A 70 -11.96 20.20 -23.15
C VAL A 70 -12.66 18.90 -22.73
N VAL A 71 -12.42 18.48 -21.50
CA VAL A 71 -13.15 17.40 -20.83
C VAL A 71 -14.23 17.99 -19.93
N ASN A 72 -15.34 17.26 -19.76
CA ASN A 72 -16.42 17.64 -18.84
C ASN A 72 -16.65 16.50 -17.84
N PRO A 73 -15.80 16.38 -16.79
CA PRO A 73 -15.91 15.28 -15.84
C PRO A 73 -17.26 15.28 -15.13
N LEU A 74 -17.80 14.11 -14.84
CA LEU A 74 -19.03 13.94 -14.05
C LEU A 74 -18.74 14.10 -12.55
N GLY A 75 -17.51 13.83 -12.14
CA GLY A 75 -17.01 13.91 -10.77
C GLY A 75 -15.61 13.31 -10.72
N PHE A 76 -15.17 12.87 -9.54
CA PHE A 76 -13.91 12.17 -9.35
C PHE A 76 -14.06 11.12 -8.24
N LEU A 77 -13.11 10.20 -8.14
CA LEU A 77 -13.02 9.24 -7.05
C LEU A 77 -12.30 9.89 -5.87
N LEU A 78 -12.95 9.85 -4.71
CA LEU A 78 -12.36 10.30 -3.45
C LEU A 78 -12.00 9.09 -2.60
N ALA A 79 -10.73 9.00 -2.20
CA ALA A 79 -10.27 8.08 -1.17
C ALA A 79 -10.09 8.86 0.15
N THR A 80 -10.90 8.55 1.15
CA THR A 80 -10.84 9.15 2.49
C THR A 80 -10.68 8.07 3.54
N GLU A 81 -9.76 8.28 4.48
CA GLU A 81 -9.74 7.52 5.72
C GLU A 81 -10.94 7.94 6.57
N HIS A 82 -11.81 6.97 6.89
CA HIS A 82 -13.03 7.22 7.65
C HIS A 82 -12.85 6.94 9.14
N TYR A 83 -12.06 5.91 9.47
CA TYR A 83 -11.88 5.46 10.84
C TYR A 83 -10.52 4.78 10.99
N ALA A 84 -9.82 5.09 12.09
CA ALA A 84 -8.56 4.49 12.48
C ALA A 84 -8.60 4.18 13.98
N TYR A 85 -8.24 2.95 14.34
CA TYR A 85 -8.20 2.50 15.73
C TYR A 85 -7.16 1.40 15.90
N THR A 86 -6.76 1.16 17.15
CA THR A 86 -5.90 0.03 17.50
C THR A 86 -6.76 -1.16 17.89
N VAL A 87 -6.56 -2.29 17.21
CA VAL A 87 -7.28 -3.53 17.53
C VAL A 87 -6.89 -4.00 18.94
N PRO A 88 -7.86 -4.24 19.85
CA PRO A 88 -7.55 -4.71 21.19
C PRO A 88 -6.98 -6.14 21.16
N ILE A 89 -6.14 -6.45 22.14
CA ILE A 89 -5.60 -7.80 22.32
C ILE A 89 -6.75 -8.69 22.85
N GLY A 90 -7.20 -9.63 22.01
CA GLY A 90 -8.29 -10.57 22.32
C GLY A 90 -9.49 -10.34 21.41
N GLY A 91 -9.84 -11.39 20.65
CA GLY A 91 -10.75 -11.36 19.49
C GLY A 91 -12.15 -10.77 19.73
N GLY A 92 -12.23 -9.45 19.73
CA GLY A 92 -13.46 -8.67 19.72
C GLY A 92 -13.72 -8.07 18.33
N PHE A 93 -14.98 -7.65 18.13
CA PHE A 93 -15.39 -6.90 16.96
C PHE A 93 -15.46 -5.42 17.30
N GLU A 94 -15.01 -4.59 16.37
CA GLU A 94 -15.25 -3.15 16.40
C GLU A 94 -16.34 -2.83 15.39
N GLU A 95 -17.41 -2.18 15.83
CA GLU A 95 -18.51 -1.75 14.96
C GLU A 95 -18.24 -0.36 14.43
N ILE A 96 -18.12 -0.24 13.10
CA ILE A 96 -17.84 1.03 12.43
C ILE A 96 -19.05 1.44 11.60
N SER A 97 -19.62 2.61 11.90
CA SER A 97 -20.69 3.20 11.10
C SER A 97 -20.12 3.86 9.84
N LEU A 98 -20.54 3.41 8.67
CA LEU A 98 -20.13 3.99 7.39
C LEU A 98 -20.84 5.32 7.11
N PRO A 99 -20.19 6.25 6.39
CA PRO A 99 -20.81 7.51 6.02
C PRO A 99 -21.91 7.27 4.96
N ALA A 100 -23.00 8.02 5.05
CA ALA A 100 -24.16 7.92 4.16
C ALA A 100 -24.26 9.10 3.17
N ASP A 101 -23.28 10.01 3.17
CA ASP A 101 -23.29 11.23 2.37
C ASP A 101 -22.97 10.98 0.89
N ARG A 102 -22.20 9.92 0.59
CA ARG A 102 -21.74 9.60 -0.76
C ARG A 102 -21.87 8.10 -1.07
N PRO A 103 -22.11 7.74 -2.34
CA PRO A 103 -22.02 6.35 -2.77
C PRO A 103 -20.61 5.78 -2.54
N ILE A 104 -20.51 4.74 -1.73
CA ILE A 104 -19.25 4.01 -1.50
C ILE A 104 -19.08 3.00 -2.63
N ARG A 105 -18.00 3.13 -3.41
CA ARG A 105 -17.63 2.18 -4.47
C ARG A 105 -16.74 1.05 -3.97
N GLN A 106 -15.98 1.30 -2.92
CA GLN A 106 -15.02 0.37 -2.40
C GLN A 106 -14.70 0.71 -0.95
N ILE A 107 -14.54 -0.32 -0.13
CA ILE A 107 -13.97 -0.19 1.21
C ILE A 107 -12.55 -0.75 1.16
N LEU A 108 -11.61 0.02 1.71
CA LEU A 108 -10.25 -0.40 1.95
C LEU A 108 -10.05 -0.57 3.45
N VAL A 109 -9.65 -1.76 3.89
CA VAL A 109 -9.37 -2.04 5.30
C VAL A 109 -7.88 -2.32 5.43
N ARG A 110 -7.17 -1.45 6.15
CA ARG A 110 -5.74 -1.64 6.46
C ARG A 110 -5.58 -2.33 7.81
N ALA A 111 -4.96 -3.49 7.81
CA ALA A 111 -4.68 -4.27 9.02
C ALA A 111 -3.17 -4.40 9.23
N HIS A 112 -2.56 -3.31 9.66
CA HIS A 112 -1.10 -3.23 9.77
C HIS A 112 -0.63 -3.55 11.19
N GLN A 113 0.33 -4.48 11.30
CA GLN A 113 1.14 -4.72 12.47
C GLN A 113 2.54 -5.15 12.03
N ASP A 114 3.58 -4.58 12.63
CA ASP A 114 4.96 -4.87 12.27
C ASP A 114 5.29 -6.37 12.39
N GLY A 115 5.87 -6.94 11.34
CA GLY A 115 6.25 -8.35 11.27
C GLY A 115 5.07 -9.34 11.34
N LYS A 116 3.85 -8.91 11.02
CA LYS A 116 2.65 -9.76 11.00
C LYS A 116 1.91 -9.63 9.68
N VAL A 117 1.40 -10.76 9.19
CA VAL A 117 0.52 -10.77 8.02
C VAL A 117 -0.80 -10.09 8.35
N PRO A 118 -1.44 -9.40 7.38
CA PRO A 118 -2.61 -8.58 7.65
C PRO A 118 -3.80 -9.39 8.21
N TYR A 119 -3.98 -10.62 7.75
CA TYR A 119 -5.01 -11.53 8.24
C TYR A 119 -4.65 -12.19 9.59
N GLY A 120 -3.43 -11.99 10.09
CA GLY A 120 -3.06 -12.32 11.46
C GLY A 120 -3.40 -11.20 12.45
N VAL A 121 -3.71 -9.99 11.94
CA VAL A 121 -4.15 -8.83 12.71
C VAL A 121 -5.68 -8.80 12.79
N ILE A 122 -6.35 -9.02 11.66
CA ILE A 122 -7.81 -9.16 11.58
C ILE A 122 -8.18 -10.50 10.94
N ASP A 123 -9.08 -11.24 11.57
CA ASP A 123 -9.51 -12.56 11.06
C ASP A 123 -10.87 -12.50 10.35
N GLN A 124 -11.75 -11.57 10.77
CA GLN A 124 -13.16 -11.56 10.36
C GLN A 124 -13.61 -10.15 9.99
N VAL A 125 -14.49 -10.05 9.00
CA VAL A 125 -15.12 -8.80 8.59
C VAL A 125 -16.53 -9.05 8.06
N ARG A 126 -17.46 -8.19 8.49
CA ARG A 126 -18.86 -8.23 8.09
C ARG A 126 -19.33 -6.84 7.71
N LEU A 127 -20.11 -6.75 6.63
CA LEU A 127 -20.92 -5.57 6.33
C LEU A 127 -22.39 -5.90 6.60
N ASP A 128 -23.05 -5.05 7.38
CA ASP A 128 -24.46 -5.16 7.73
C ASP A 128 -25.18 -3.85 7.36
N GLU A 129 -26.42 -3.93 6.88
CA GLU A 129 -27.26 -2.76 6.59
C GLU A 129 -28.00 -2.24 7.84
N GLY A 130 -27.67 -2.76 9.03
CA GLY A 130 -28.14 -2.29 10.34
C GLY A 130 -29.39 -2.99 10.86
N THR A 131 -29.99 -3.89 10.07
CA THR A 131 -31.17 -4.66 10.48
C THR A 131 -30.92 -6.17 10.52
N ILE A 132 -29.70 -6.64 10.21
CA ILE A 132 -29.33 -8.08 10.09
C ILE A 132 -30.09 -8.81 8.96
N ASP A 133 -31.20 -8.25 8.45
CA ASP A 133 -32.01 -8.80 7.36
C ASP A 133 -31.21 -8.94 6.06
N ARG A 134 -30.20 -8.08 5.89
CA ARG A 134 -29.30 -8.10 4.73
C ARG A 134 -27.86 -7.86 5.14
N ILE A 135 -27.03 -8.85 4.83
CA ILE A 135 -25.59 -8.87 5.08
C ILE A 135 -24.92 -8.98 3.70
N PRO A 136 -24.45 -7.86 3.10
CA PRO A 136 -23.81 -7.89 1.78
C PRO A 136 -22.60 -8.83 1.70
N PHE A 137 -21.78 -8.90 2.76
CA PHE A 137 -20.76 -9.91 2.91
C PHE A 137 -20.49 -10.21 4.38
N ASP A 138 -20.11 -11.46 4.63
CA ASP A 138 -19.66 -11.96 5.92
C ASP A 138 -18.50 -12.92 5.67
N TYR A 139 -17.29 -12.48 6.02
CA TYR A 139 -16.08 -13.28 5.91
C TYR A 139 -15.61 -13.65 7.31
N THR A 140 -15.85 -14.90 7.67
CA THR A 140 -15.38 -15.51 8.93
C THR A 140 -13.90 -15.93 8.87
N SER A 141 -13.28 -15.83 7.70
CA SER A 141 -11.84 -15.97 7.48
C SER A 141 -11.42 -15.03 6.36
N ILE A 142 -10.74 -13.94 6.72
CA ILE A 142 -10.17 -12.98 5.78
C ILE A 142 -9.03 -13.60 4.98
N GLU A 143 -8.31 -14.59 5.55
CA GLU A 143 -7.29 -15.32 4.81
C GLU A 143 -7.90 -16.05 3.59
N ASP A 144 -9.04 -16.74 3.77
CA ASP A 144 -9.72 -17.43 2.67
C ASP A 144 -10.33 -16.45 1.66
N TYR A 145 -10.78 -15.28 2.12
CA TYR A 145 -11.17 -14.19 1.22
C TYR A 145 -9.98 -13.75 0.35
N TYR A 146 -8.85 -13.40 0.97
CA TYR A 146 -7.64 -12.99 0.27
C TYR A 146 -7.16 -14.03 -0.74
N ARG A 147 -7.14 -15.31 -0.38
CA ARG A 147 -6.72 -16.40 -1.28
C ARG A 147 -7.60 -16.50 -2.52
N ARG A 148 -8.92 -16.30 -2.39
CA ARG A 148 -9.85 -16.25 -3.53
C ARG A 148 -9.61 -15.01 -4.40
N MET A 149 -9.33 -13.87 -3.77
CA MET A 149 -9.11 -12.62 -4.48
C MET A 149 -7.81 -12.57 -5.27
N LYS A 150 -6.84 -13.47 -5.04
CA LYS A 150 -5.63 -13.57 -5.88
C LYS A 150 -5.91 -13.79 -7.38
N ALA A 151 -7.07 -14.34 -7.73
CA ALA A 151 -7.48 -14.49 -9.12
C ALA A 151 -7.99 -13.17 -9.74
N VAL A 152 -8.33 -12.17 -8.91
CA VAL A 152 -8.91 -10.89 -9.31
C VAL A 152 -7.88 -9.77 -9.17
N TRP A 153 -7.15 -9.74 -8.05
CA TRP A 153 -6.14 -8.73 -7.78
C TRP A 153 -4.87 -8.97 -8.60
N PRO A 154 -4.32 -7.94 -9.25
CA PRO A 154 -3.02 -8.06 -9.86
C PRO A 154 -1.95 -8.25 -8.76
N GLN A 155 -0.94 -9.05 -9.07
CA GLN A 155 0.23 -9.16 -8.21
C GLN A 155 0.97 -7.83 -8.19
N VAL A 156 1.31 -7.35 -6.99
CA VAL A 156 2.13 -6.15 -6.82
C VAL A 156 3.58 -6.54 -7.00
N ARG A 157 4.24 -5.87 -7.93
CA ARG A 157 5.63 -6.10 -8.31
C ARG A 157 6.37 -4.78 -8.21
N THR A 158 7.44 -4.75 -7.44
CA THR A 158 8.21 -3.52 -7.23
C THR A 158 9.68 -3.81 -7.43
N PRO A 159 10.39 -3.01 -8.24
CA PRO A 159 11.84 -3.08 -8.28
C PRO A 159 12.38 -2.77 -6.88
N PHE A 160 13.51 -3.37 -6.55
CA PHE A 160 14.13 -3.21 -5.25
C PHE A 160 15.64 -3.17 -5.40
N ALA A 161 16.26 -2.18 -4.78
CA ALA A 161 17.70 -2.04 -4.70
C ALA A 161 18.09 -1.77 -3.25
N ALA A 162 19.03 -2.55 -2.73
CA ALA A 162 19.44 -2.48 -1.33
C ALA A 162 20.96 -2.51 -1.16
N GLY A 163 21.45 -1.65 -0.28
CA GLY A 163 22.76 -1.74 0.34
C GLY A 163 22.72 -2.74 1.50
N LEU A 164 23.63 -3.70 1.49
CA LEU A 164 23.67 -4.76 2.50
C LEU A 164 24.97 -4.69 3.28
N ASN A 165 24.91 -5.06 4.55
CA ASN A 165 26.05 -5.11 5.46
C ASN A 165 26.08 -6.45 6.20
N VAL A 166 27.15 -6.66 6.99
CA VAL A 166 27.28 -7.82 7.89
C VAL A 166 26.18 -7.83 8.95
N ALA A 167 25.77 -6.65 9.43
CA ALA A 167 24.59 -6.50 10.26
C ALA A 167 23.33 -6.44 9.38
N ALA A 168 22.27 -7.08 9.84
CA ALA A 168 20.99 -7.07 9.13
C ALA A 168 20.41 -5.67 9.05
N THR A 169 19.92 -5.32 7.86
CA THR A 169 19.20 -4.08 7.57
C THR A 169 17.73 -4.43 7.30
N VAL A 170 16.82 -3.69 7.93
CA VAL A 170 15.38 -3.90 7.80
C VAL A 170 14.84 -2.97 6.73
N TYR A 171 14.09 -3.55 5.81
CA TYR A 171 13.39 -2.87 4.72
C TYR A 171 11.90 -3.10 4.85
N TYR A 172 11.12 -2.14 4.37
CA TYR A 172 9.67 -2.26 4.26
C TYR A 172 9.27 -2.23 2.79
N ILE A 173 8.62 -3.30 2.34
CA ILE A 173 8.08 -3.42 0.98
C ILE A 173 6.55 -3.39 1.03
N PRO A 174 5.87 -2.96 -0.06
CA PRO A 174 4.40 -2.94 -0.08
C PRO A 174 3.78 -4.31 0.08
N GLN A 175 4.42 -5.35 -0.47
CA GLN A 175 3.90 -6.70 -0.46
C GLN A 175 3.92 -7.24 0.95
N SER A 176 2.75 -7.41 1.56
CA SER A 176 2.64 -7.74 2.98
C SER A 176 2.02 -9.11 3.26
N ASP A 177 1.64 -9.83 2.20
CA ASP A 177 1.09 -11.16 2.32
C ASP A 177 2.16 -12.20 2.69
N PHE A 178 1.74 -13.35 3.23
CA PHE A 178 2.66 -14.39 3.71
C PHE A 178 3.59 -14.95 2.63
N TRP A 179 3.16 -14.89 1.37
CA TRP A 179 3.93 -15.36 0.21
C TRP A 179 4.59 -14.23 -0.56
N ALA A 180 4.72 -13.05 0.07
CA ALA A 180 5.62 -12.02 -0.44
C ALA A 180 7.01 -12.63 -0.58
N ASN A 181 7.64 -12.38 -1.71
CA ASN A 181 8.95 -12.91 -2.03
C ASN A 181 9.80 -11.79 -2.63
N ILE A 182 11.08 -11.82 -2.31
CA ILE A 182 12.07 -10.93 -2.89
C ILE A 182 13.10 -11.78 -3.64
N ASN A 183 13.38 -11.40 -4.88
CA ASN A 183 14.44 -12.03 -5.67
C ASN A 183 15.52 -11.00 -5.89
N LEU A 184 16.71 -11.27 -5.38
CA LEU A 184 17.85 -10.35 -5.41
C LEU A 184 19.03 -10.98 -6.17
N ILE A 185 19.74 -10.14 -6.90
CA ILE A 185 20.98 -10.46 -7.59
C ILE A 185 22.07 -9.51 -7.11
N ALA A 186 23.26 -10.05 -6.88
CA ALA A 186 24.38 -9.27 -6.40
C ALA A 186 24.92 -8.35 -7.49
N VAL A 187 25.18 -7.10 -7.12
CA VAL A 187 25.86 -6.14 -7.98
C VAL A 187 27.35 -6.25 -7.71
N ALA A 188 28.11 -6.60 -8.75
CA ALA A 188 29.58 -6.57 -8.77
C ALA A 188 30.33 -7.45 -7.74
N GLN A 189 29.67 -8.40 -7.06
CA GLN A 189 30.31 -9.30 -6.08
C GLN A 189 29.77 -10.74 -6.15
N THR A 190 30.57 -11.72 -5.72
CA THR A 190 30.18 -13.13 -5.53
C THR A 190 29.64 -13.40 -4.13
N ASN A 191 28.86 -12.47 -3.57
CA ASN A 191 28.37 -12.60 -2.19
C ASN A 191 27.08 -13.43 -2.15
N GLU A 192 26.98 -14.26 -1.11
CA GLU A 192 25.74 -14.92 -0.71
C GLU A 192 24.90 -13.93 0.10
N PHE A 193 23.59 -13.92 -0.16
CA PHE A 193 22.61 -13.13 0.58
C PHE A 193 21.84 -14.03 1.52
N PHE A 194 21.60 -13.51 2.71
CA PHE A 194 20.85 -14.23 3.72
C PHE A 194 19.64 -13.39 4.12
N GLU A 195 18.47 -14.00 4.04
CA GLU A 195 17.33 -13.56 4.83
C GLU A 195 17.60 -13.99 6.26
N THR A 196 17.53 -13.05 7.20
CA THR A 196 17.60 -13.39 8.63
C THR A 196 16.21 -13.78 9.12
N THR A 197 16.14 -14.36 10.32
CA THR A 197 14.97 -15.01 10.98
C THR A 197 13.69 -14.17 11.14
N ALA A 198 13.51 -13.08 10.40
CA ALA A 198 12.26 -12.36 10.24
C ALA A 198 11.57 -12.84 8.96
N ASP A 199 10.44 -13.55 9.13
CA ASP A 199 9.56 -13.87 8.02
C ASP A 199 9.14 -12.57 7.30
N MET A 200 8.98 -12.59 5.97
CA MET A 200 8.53 -11.45 5.12
C MET A 200 7.09 -10.97 5.42
N GLN A 201 6.58 -11.26 6.61
CA GLN A 201 5.25 -10.95 7.07
C GLN A 201 5.08 -9.45 7.27
N GLY A 202 3.95 -8.92 6.81
CA GLY A 202 3.64 -7.50 7.00
C GLY A 202 4.52 -6.57 6.16
N GLY A 203 5.25 -7.11 5.18
CA GLY A 203 6.15 -6.35 4.31
C GLY A 203 7.51 -6.03 4.93
N LYS A 204 7.83 -6.60 6.09
CA LYS A 204 9.12 -6.43 6.75
C LYS A 204 10.14 -7.43 6.20
N VAL A 205 11.27 -6.94 5.68
CA VAL A 205 12.32 -7.77 5.10
C VAL A 205 13.65 -7.46 5.78
N SER A 206 14.29 -8.47 6.38
CA SER A 206 15.56 -8.29 7.09
C SER A 206 16.70 -8.96 6.34
N LEU A 207 17.51 -8.15 5.65
CA LEU A 207 18.55 -8.61 4.72
C LEU A 207 19.95 -8.40 5.30
N GLN A 208 20.85 -9.36 5.11
CA GLN A 208 22.28 -9.24 5.42
C GLN A 208 23.15 -9.89 4.35
N ALA A 209 24.42 -9.51 4.30
CA ALA A 209 25.45 -10.09 3.44
C ALA A 209 26.73 -10.37 4.23
N ALA A 210 27.59 -11.25 3.73
CA ALA A 210 28.86 -11.58 4.41
C ALA A 210 29.86 -10.40 4.50
N ALA A 211 29.68 -9.38 3.67
CA ALA A 211 30.42 -8.12 3.66
C ALA A 211 29.54 -7.02 3.04
N ALA A 212 30.00 -5.77 3.11
CA ALA A 212 29.31 -4.65 2.47
C ALA A 212 29.09 -4.92 0.97
N ALA A 213 27.83 -4.92 0.54
CA ALA A 213 27.41 -5.34 -0.78
C ALA A 213 26.21 -4.53 -1.26
N GLN A 214 25.88 -4.70 -2.54
CA GLN A 214 24.66 -4.16 -3.13
C GLN A 214 23.91 -5.28 -3.83
N ALA A 215 22.60 -5.24 -3.75
CA ALA A 215 21.73 -6.18 -4.44
C ALA A 215 20.61 -5.42 -5.15
N VAL A 216 20.25 -5.90 -6.34
CA VAL A 216 19.14 -5.38 -7.13
C VAL A 216 18.22 -6.52 -7.51
N GLY A 217 16.94 -6.23 -7.67
CA GLY A 217 15.99 -7.23 -8.06
C GLY A 217 14.56 -6.74 -7.89
N GLU A 218 13.70 -7.62 -7.40
CA GLU A 218 12.26 -7.36 -7.38
C GLU A 218 11.57 -8.05 -6.21
N ALA A 219 10.68 -7.32 -5.55
CA ALA A 219 9.72 -7.86 -4.60
C ALA A 219 8.37 -8.12 -5.29
N ARG A 220 7.72 -9.23 -4.95
CA ARG A 220 6.45 -9.67 -5.55
C ARG A 220 5.52 -10.25 -4.51
N GLY A 221 4.23 -10.00 -4.65
CA GLY A 221 3.22 -10.42 -3.66
C GLY A 221 1.90 -9.68 -3.82
N TYR A 222 1.10 -9.67 -2.77
CA TYR A 222 -0.25 -9.12 -2.73
C TYR A 222 -0.43 -8.24 -1.48
N LEU A 223 -1.63 -7.67 -1.33
CA LEU A 223 -2.02 -6.84 -0.18
C LEU A 223 -1.02 -5.69 0.02
N PRO A 224 -0.94 -4.73 -0.92
CA PRO A 224 -0.07 -3.57 -0.77
C PRO A 224 -0.38 -2.86 0.56
N TRP A 225 0.64 -2.67 1.39
CA TRP A 225 0.56 -1.95 2.69
C TRP A 225 -0.43 -2.53 3.69
N SER A 226 -0.64 -3.84 3.65
CA SER A 226 -1.57 -4.55 4.54
C SER A 226 -3.04 -4.19 4.32
N VAL A 227 -3.42 -3.84 3.09
CA VAL A 227 -4.77 -3.40 2.74
C VAL A 227 -5.56 -4.50 2.04
N PHE A 228 -6.77 -4.76 2.55
CA PHE A 228 -7.81 -5.54 1.89
C PHE A 228 -8.77 -4.62 1.14
N GLN A 229 -9.12 -4.99 -0.08
CA GLN A 229 -10.14 -4.32 -0.88
C GLN A 229 -11.46 -5.08 -0.80
N PHE A 230 -12.56 -4.38 -0.52
CA PHE A 230 -13.92 -4.91 -0.61
C PHE A 230 -14.69 -4.05 -1.64
N PRO A 231 -14.89 -4.54 -2.87
CA PRO A 231 -15.64 -3.80 -3.88
C PRO A 231 -17.13 -3.73 -3.51
N MET A 232 -17.76 -2.59 -3.77
CA MET A 232 -19.20 -2.39 -3.57
C MET A 232 -19.92 -2.33 -4.91
N GLY A 233 -21.00 -3.09 -5.03
CA GLY A 233 -21.75 -3.20 -6.28
C GLY A 233 -21.15 -4.21 -7.25
N LYS A 234 -21.63 -4.20 -8.50
CA LYS A 234 -21.08 -5.09 -9.54
C LYS A 234 -19.75 -4.53 -10.06
N PRO A 235 -18.72 -5.37 -10.21
CA PRO A 235 -17.49 -5.01 -10.90
C PRO A 235 -17.73 -5.01 -12.42
N ASP A 236 -18.59 -4.11 -12.90
CA ASP A 236 -18.88 -3.88 -14.33
C ASP A 236 -18.50 -2.45 -14.71
#